data_AF-A0AAV9XRZ0-F1
#
_entry.id   AF-A0AAV9XRZ0-F1
#
_cell.length_a   1.000
_cell.length_b   1.000
_cell.length_c   1.000
_cell.angle_alpha   90.00
_cell.angle_beta   90.00
_cell.angle_gamma   90.00
#
_symmetry.space_group_name_H-M   'P 1'
#
loop_
_entity.id
_entity.type
_entity.pdbx_description
1 polymer ?
#
loop_
_entity_poly.entity_id
_entity_poly.type
_entity_poly.pdbx_seq_one_letter_code
_entity_poly.pdbx_strand_id
1 'polypeptide(L)'
;INYSKINRTYISNNKRLFQGILRDEWSYNDLVISDWFGTNSIVPSLKAGLDFEMSGLLMKQSQKLLNTIRLRYLKEGTIKKNFTRQESTLIPLGPKTLKRLSTGQSIKASYARLLRMGSFSSRTLTTFSL
;
A
#
# COMPACT_ATOMS: atom_id res chain seq x y z
N ILE A 1 4.60 1.87 -2.75
CA ILE A 1 5.65 2.93 -2.64
C ILE A 1 7.01 2.26 -2.66
N ASN A 2 7.92 2.72 -3.52
CA ASN A 2 9.21 2.08 -3.81
C ASN A 2 10.36 2.64 -2.95
N TYR A 3 11.47 1.89 -2.85
CA TYR A 3 12.74 2.22 -2.21
C TYR A 3 13.49 3.39 -2.87
N SER A 4 13.11 3.76 -4.09
CA SER A 4 13.80 4.76 -4.89
C SER A 4 13.74 6.17 -4.27
N LYS A 5 14.69 7.00 -4.69
CA LYS A 5 14.71 8.44 -4.38
C LYS A 5 14.39 9.22 -5.64
N ILE A 6 13.61 10.28 -5.48
CA ILE A 6 13.40 11.29 -6.51
C ILE A 6 13.92 12.61 -5.94
N ASN A 7 14.82 13.27 -6.67
CA ASN A 7 15.45 14.52 -6.23
C ASN A 7 16.01 14.45 -4.81
N ARG A 8 16.81 13.40 -4.54
CA ARG A 8 17.44 13.10 -3.23
C ARG A 8 16.47 12.79 -2.08
N THR A 9 15.16 12.84 -2.31
CA THR A 9 14.12 12.54 -1.31
C THR A 9 13.57 11.14 -1.55
N TYR A 10 13.50 10.32 -0.50
CA TYR A 10 12.82 9.02 -0.58
C TYR A 10 11.36 9.22 -0.96
N ILE A 11 10.83 8.38 -1.85
CA ILE A 11 9.43 8.47 -2.28
C ILE A 11 8.50 8.38 -1.06
N SER A 12 8.82 7.53 -0.08
CA SER A 12 8.07 7.40 1.18
C SER A 12 7.99 8.69 2.02
N ASN A 13 8.88 9.67 1.81
CA ASN A 13 8.88 10.95 2.51
C ASN A 13 8.44 12.13 1.62
N ASN A 14 8.05 11.88 0.37
CA ASN A 14 7.79 12.94 -0.59
C ASN A 14 6.36 13.47 -0.50
N LYS A 15 6.18 14.59 0.21
CA LYS A 15 4.87 15.25 0.37
C LYS A 15 4.25 15.71 -0.95
N ARG A 16 5.05 16.11 -1.94
CA ARG A 16 4.52 16.56 -3.25
C ARG A 16 3.85 15.41 -3.99
N LEU A 17 4.44 14.21 -3.94
CA LEU A 17 3.88 13.03 -4.58
C LEU A 17 2.58 12.59 -3.89
N PHE A 18 2.59 12.48 -2.57
CA PHE A 18 1.39 12.04 -1.86
C PHE A 18 0.32 13.11 -1.80
N GLN A 19 0.59 14.23 -1.14
CA GLN A 19 -0.45 15.25 -0.96
C GLN A 19 -0.76 15.93 -2.29
N GLY A 20 0.25 16.45 -2.98
CA GLY A 20 0.02 17.25 -4.18
C GLY A 20 -0.52 16.44 -5.36
N ILE A 21 0.17 15.39 -5.79
CA ILE A 21 -0.24 14.65 -6.99
C ILE A 21 -1.35 13.64 -6.65
N LEU A 22 -1.07 12.71 -5.73
CA LEU A 22 -1.97 11.60 -5.50
C LEU A 22 -3.28 12.03 -4.83
N ARG A 23 -3.24 12.88 -3.80
CA ARG A 23 -4.45 13.34 -3.09
C ARG A 23 -5.10 14.52 -3.79
N ASP A 24 -4.35 15.57 -4.14
CA ASP A 24 -4.95 16.82 -4.64
C ASP A 24 -5.26 16.71 -6.15
N GLU A 25 -4.31 16.31 -6.99
CA GLU A 25 -4.54 16.23 -8.45
C GLU A 25 -5.36 15.00 -8.86
N TRP A 26 -5.05 13.82 -8.33
CA TRP A 26 -5.70 12.57 -8.75
C TRP A 26 -6.92 12.23 -7.88
N SER A 27 -7.18 12.99 -6.81
CA SER A 27 -8.30 12.76 -5.90
C SER A 27 -8.34 11.34 -5.32
N TYR A 28 -7.18 10.67 -5.21
CA TYR A 28 -7.10 9.34 -4.64
C TYR A 28 -7.24 9.44 -3.12
N ASN A 29 -8.33 8.90 -2.56
CA ASN A 29 -8.63 9.05 -1.12
C ASN A 29 -8.44 7.77 -0.30
N ASP A 30 -8.13 6.65 -0.96
CA ASP A 30 -7.99 5.35 -0.35
C ASP A 30 -6.59 5.11 0.26
N LEU A 31 -6.36 3.87 0.69
CA LEU A 31 -5.20 3.45 1.46
C LEU A 31 -3.91 3.43 0.63
N VAL A 32 -2.90 4.15 1.09
CA VAL A 32 -1.54 4.12 0.51
C VAL A 32 -0.60 3.32 1.40
N ILE A 33 -0.04 2.25 0.85
CA ILE A 33 0.80 1.29 1.57
C ILE A 33 2.26 1.37 1.09
N SER A 34 3.21 1.28 2.03
CA SER A 34 4.63 1.11 1.71
C SER A 34 4.92 -0.28 1.18
N ASP A 35 5.90 -0.43 0.29
CA ASP A 35 6.49 -1.75 0.06
C ASP A 35 7.23 -2.23 1.33
N TRP A 36 7.60 -3.50 1.39
CA TRP A 36 8.30 -4.11 2.52
C TRP A 36 9.62 -3.38 2.79
N PHE A 37 9.76 -2.71 3.93
CA PHE A 37 10.96 -1.92 4.25
C PHE A 37 11.19 -0.72 3.31
N GLY A 38 10.18 -0.31 2.53
CA GLY A 38 10.24 0.87 1.64
C GLY A 38 10.18 2.22 2.38
N THR A 39 10.10 2.19 3.70
CA THR A 39 9.97 3.36 4.58
C THR A 39 11.29 3.64 5.28
N ASN A 40 11.93 4.75 4.93
CA ASN A 40 13.18 5.16 5.59
C ASN A 40 12.94 5.83 6.96
N SER A 41 11.81 6.52 7.15
CA SER A 41 11.53 7.20 8.42
C SER A 41 10.03 7.34 8.66
N ILE A 42 9.52 6.67 9.69
CA ILE A 42 8.08 6.59 10.00
C ILE A 42 7.45 7.99 10.14
N VAL A 43 8.02 8.87 10.97
CA VAL A 43 7.41 10.18 11.25
C VAL A 43 7.35 11.08 10.00
N PRO A 44 8.44 11.28 9.24
CA PRO A 44 8.37 11.97 7.95
C PRO A 44 7.41 11.33 6.95
N SER A 45 7.36 10.00 6.86
CA SER A 45 6.47 9.33 5.90
C SER A 45 4.99 9.53 6.25
N LEU A 46 4.62 9.39 7.52
CA LEU A 46 3.26 9.67 8.00
C LEU A 46 2.87 11.13 7.75
N LYS A 47 3.80 12.08 7.96
CA LYS A 47 3.57 13.51 7.63
C LYS A 47 3.43 13.76 6.14
N ALA A 48 4.14 13.00 5.32
CA ALA A 48 4.08 13.13 3.87
C ALA A 48 2.74 12.62 3.30
N GLY A 49 2.10 11.66 3.97
CA GLY A 49 0.78 11.13 3.60
C GLY A 49 0.73 9.61 3.42
N LEU A 50 1.76 8.88 3.84
CA LEU A 50 1.75 7.42 3.91
C LEU A 50 0.78 6.95 5.00
N ASP A 51 -0.07 5.97 4.69
CA ASP A 51 -1.08 5.47 5.63
C ASP A 51 -0.61 4.24 6.41
N PHE A 52 0.11 3.33 5.75
CA PHE A 52 0.50 2.04 6.34
C PHE A 52 1.88 1.56 5.87
N GLU A 53 2.70 1.04 6.79
CA GLU A 53 3.96 0.39 6.45
C GLU A 53 3.82 -1.14 6.50
N MET A 54 4.18 -1.81 5.41
CA MET A 54 3.92 -3.24 5.22
C MET A 54 4.95 -4.17 5.86
N SER A 55 6.03 -3.64 6.45
CA SER A 55 7.10 -4.45 7.06
C SER A 55 6.77 -5.00 8.46
N GLY A 56 5.67 -4.56 9.08
CA GLY A 56 5.37 -4.86 10.48
C GLY A 56 6.37 -4.24 11.47
N LEU A 57 7.39 -3.50 11.02
CA LEU A 57 8.31 -2.76 11.89
C LEU A 57 7.62 -1.64 12.66
N LEU A 58 6.49 -1.15 12.14
CA LEU A 58 5.63 -0.18 12.81
C LEU A 58 5.08 -0.72 14.14
N MET A 59 4.82 -2.03 14.25
CA MET A 59 4.48 -2.69 15.53
C MET A 59 5.67 -2.70 16.49
N LYS A 60 6.88 -2.98 15.99
CA LYS A 60 8.12 -2.93 16.78
C LYS A 60 8.50 -1.51 17.23
N GLN A 61 8.06 -0.48 16.51
CA GLN A 61 8.32 0.94 16.79
C GLN A 61 7.11 1.67 17.38
N SER A 62 6.08 0.94 17.82
CA SER A 62 4.86 1.49 18.43
C SER A 62 5.16 2.46 19.58
N GLN A 63 6.10 2.13 20.46
CA GLN A 63 6.52 3.00 21.55
C GLN A 63 7.13 4.32 21.05
N LYS A 64 7.92 4.28 19.98
CA LYS A 64 8.51 5.46 19.36
C LYS A 64 7.43 6.36 18.76
N LEU A 65 6.41 5.76 18.14
CA LEU A 65 5.25 6.50 17.61
C LEU A 65 4.47 7.18 18.75
N LEU A 66 4.16 6.45 19.82
CA LEU A 66 3.48 7.02 21.00
C LEU A 66 4.27 8.18 21.61
N ASN A 67 5.58 8.04 21.75
CA ASN A 67 6.45 9.12 22.22
C ASN A 67 6.39 10.34 21.29
N THR A 68 6.38 10.13 19.97
CA THR A 68 6.29 11.25 19.00
C THR A 68 4.95 11.98 19.03
N ILE A 69 3.85 11.29 19.37
CA ILE A 69 2.55 11.92 19.61
C ILE A 69 2.58 12.70 20.93
N ARG A 70 3.08 12.09 22.00
CA ARG A 70 3.19 12.72 23.33
C ARG A 70 4.03 14.00 23.29
N LEU A 71 5.13 13.97 22.54
CA LEU A 71 6.02 15.11 22.30
C LEU A 71 5.48 16.10 21.25
N ARG A 72 4.25 15.92 20.75
CA ARG A 72 3.57 16.76 19.74
C ARG A 72 4.30 16.88 18.39
N TYR A 73 5.24 15.97 18.10
CA TYR A 73 5.88 15.90 16.78
C TYR A 73 4.92 15.37 15.70
N LEU A 74 3.94 14.56 16.08
CA LEU A 74 2.85 14.09 15.21
C LEU A 74 1.50 14.47 15.82
N LYS A 75 0.57 14.90 14.97
CA LYS A 75 -0.82 15.15 15.38
C LYS A 75 -1.58 13.83 15.39
N GLU A 76 -2.33 13.59 16.45
CA GLU A 76 -3.19 12.41 16.57
C GLU A 76 -4.21 12.31 15.42
N GLY A 77 -4.71 13.47 14.95
CA GLY A 77 -5.60 13.53 13.78
C GLY A 77 -4.99 12.95 12.50
N THR A 78 -3.68 12.98 12.31
CA THR A 78 -3.00 12.34 11.17
C THR A 78 -3.13 10.82 11.25
N ILE A 79 -2.94 10.24 12.43
CA ILE A 79 -3.04 8.80 12.64
C ILE A 79 -4.49 8.34 12.52
N LYS A 80 -5.42 9.09 13.11
CA LYS A 80 -6.86 8.81 12.99
C LYS A 80 -7.30 8.77 11.53
N LYS A 81 -6.86 9.73 10.72
CA LYS A 81 -7.17 9.76 9.27
C LYS A 81 -6.65 8.52 8.55
N ASN A 82 -5.42 8.12 8.83
CA ASN A 82 -4.82 6.94 8.22
C ASN A 82 -5.58 5.65 8.62
N PHE A 83 -5.99 5.55 9.88
CA PHE A 83 -6.76 4.41 10.38
C PHE A 83 -8.16 4.35 9.73
N THR A 84 -8.86 5.48 9.62
CA THR A 84 -10.16 5.54 8.92
C THR A 84 -10.05 5.05 7.47
N ARG A 85 -8.95 5.35 6.76
CA ARG A 85 -8.72 4.85 5.40
C ARG A 85 -8.43 3.34 5.37
N GLN A 86 -7.71 2.82 6.36
CA GLN A 86 -7.50 1.38 6.50
C GLN A 86 -8.84 0.67 6.69
N GLU A 87 -9.66 1.17 7.60
CA GLU A 87 -11.00 0.63 7.85
C GLU A 87 -11.89 0.73 6.61
N SER A 88 -11.96 1.88 5.95
CA SER A 88 -12.79 2.06 4.75
C SER A 88 -12.40 1.13 3.61
N THR A 89 -11.12 0.73 3.54
CA THR A 89 -10.62 -0.22 2.54
C THR A 89 -10.94 -1.68 2.93
N LEU A 90 -10.88 -2.01 4.22
CA LEU A 90 -11.04 -3.37 4.71
C LEU A 90 -12.52 -3.77 4.92
N ILE A 91 -13.36 -2.84 5.37
CA ILE A 91 -14.79 -3.10 5.68
C ILE A 91 -15.56 -3.66 4.46
N PRO A 92 -15.41 -3.11 3.23
CA PRO A 92 -16.12 -3.62 2.06
C PRO A 92 -15.76 -5.06 1.66
N LEU A 93 -14.60 -5.56 2.08
CA LEU A 93 -14.17 -6.92 1.73
C LEU A 93 -15.04 -7.99 2.42
N GLY A 94 -15.62 -7.67 3.57
CA GLY A 94 -16.44 -8.59 4.35
C GLY A 94 -15.66 -9.76 4.98
N PRO A 95 -16.19 -10.36 6.07
CA PRO A 95 -15.46 -11.33 6.88
C PRO A 95 -15.15 -12.64 6.13
N LYS A 96 -16.03 -13.06 5.21
CA LYS A 96 -15.82 -14.28 4.40
C LYS A 96 -14.63 -14.15 3.46
N THR A 97 -14.45 -12.99 2.83
CA THR A 97 -13.31 -12.73 1.92
C THR A 97 -12.01 -12.64 2.71
N LEU A 98 -12.02 -11.95 3.85
CA LEU A 98 -10.84 -11.86 4.74
C LEU A 98 -10.38 -13.24 5.21
N LYS A 99 -11.30 -14.11 5.63
CA LYS A 99 -11.00 -15.50 6.03
C LYS A 99 -10.48 -16.35 4.88
N ARG A 100 -10.96 -16.09 3.66
CA ARG A 100 -10.51 -16.80 2.43
C ARG A 100 -9.13 -16.35 1.98
N LEU A 101 -8.79 -15.08 2.16
CA LEU A 101 -7.45 -14.53 1.90
C LEU A 101 -6.43 -15.08 2.91
N SER A 102 -6.81 -15.22 4.19
CA SER A 102 -5.90 -15.74 5.22
C SER A 102 -5.60 -17.24 5.08
N THR A 103 -6.45 -18.01 4.40
CA THR A 103 -6.30 -19.47 4.21
C THR A 103 -5.62 -19.87 2.90
N GLY A 104 -5.37 -18.94 1.97
CA GLY A 104 -4.64 -19.18 0.72
C GLY A 104 -5.30 -20.14 -0.30
N GLN A 105 -6.37 -20.85 0.08
CA GLN A 105 -7.03 -21.88 -0.72
C GLN A 105 -7.67 -21.34 -2.01
N SER A 106 -8.12 -20.09 -2.02
CA SER A 106 -8.77 -19.46 -3.19
C SER A 106 -7.80 -19.07 -4.30
N ILE A 107 -6.51 -18.88 -3.98
CA ILE A 107 -5.53 -18.33 -4.92
C ILE A 107 -5.07 -19.43 -5.89
N LYS A 108 -4.76 -20.64 -5.39
CA LYS A 108 -4.27 -21.75 -6.24
C LYS A 108 -5.25 -22.13 -7.37
N ALA A 109 -6.54 -22.23 -7.06
CA ALA A 109 -7.57 -22.62 -8.04
C ALA A 109 -7.80 -21.54 -9.11
N SER A 110 -7.77 -20.27 -8.72
CA SER A 110 -7.95 -19.13 -9.62
C SER A 110 -6.72 -18.92 -10.50
N TYR A 111 -5.53 -19.08 -9.93
CA TYR A 111 -4.26 -18.93 -10.65
C TYR A 111 -4.09 -20.00 -11.73
N ALA A 112 -4.43 -21.26 -11.45
CA ALA A 112 -4.42 -22.32 -12.45
C ALA A 112 -5.36 -22.04 -13.63
N ARG A 113 -6.51 -21.42 -13.37
CA ARG A 113 -7.47 -21.02 -14.41
C ARG A 113 -6.95 -19.84 -15.26
N LEU A 114 -6.38 -18.83 -14.61
CA LEU A 114 -5.80 -17.67 -15.30
C LEU A 114 -4.57 -18.03 -16.14
N LEU A 115 -3.69 -18.91 -15.66
CA LEU A 115 -2.54 -19.39 -16.44
C LEU A 115 -2.99 -20.14 -17.71
N ARG A 116 -4.07 -20.92 -17.62
CA ARG A 116 -4.65 -21.60 -18.79
C ARG A 116 -5.24 -20.62 -19.79
N MET A 117 -5.92 -19.58 -19.31
CA MET A 117 -6.52 -18.54 -20.18
C MET A 117 -5.47 -17.60 -20.81
N GLY A 118 -4.46 -17.19 -20.04
CA GLY A 118 -3.37 -16.34 -20.53
C GLY A 118 -2.46 -17.05 -21.53
N SER A 119 -2.19 -18.35 -21.34
CA SER A 119 -1.44 -19.16 -22.31
C SER A 119 -2.19 -19.35 -23.63
N PHE A 120 -3.52 -19.31 -23.62
CA PHE A 120 -4.35 -19.39 -24.83
C PHE A 120 -4.39 -18.05 -25.59
N SER A 121 -4.45 -16.93 -24.87
CA SER A 121 -4.55 -15.58 -25.45
C SER A 121 -3.22 -15.03 -26.01
N SER A 122 -2.07 -15.46 -25.48
CA SER A 122 -0.76 -14.92 -25.87
C SER A 122 -0.07 -15.69 -27.01
N ARG A 123 -0.73 -16.69 -27.60
CA ARG A 123 -0.22 -17.35 -28.81
C ARG A 123 -0.47 -16.46 -30.02
N THR A 124 0.53 -15.68 -30.42
CA THR A 124 0.55 -15.05 -31.74
C THR A 124 0.55 -16.13 -32.82
N LEU A 125 -0.50 -16.18 -33.63
CA LEU A 125 -0.62 -17.08 -34.78
C LEU A 125 0.34 -16.64 -35.89
N THR A 126 1.57 -17.14 -35.87
CA THR A 126 2.46 -17.10 -37.03
C THR A 126 2.23 -18.36 -37.87
N THR A 127 1.17 -18.34 -38.68
CA THR A 127 1.01 -19.25 -39.83
C THR A 127 0.80 -18.39 -41.07
N PHE A 128 1.90 -17.97 -41.70
CA PHE A 128 1.89 -17.56 -43.10
C PHE A 128 2.47 -18.72 -43.90
N SER A 129 1.56 -19.46 -44.54
CA SER A 129 1.86 -20.27 -45.72
C SER A 129 1.83 -19.36 -46.94
N LEU A 130 2.97 -19.25 -47.65
CA LEU A 130 3.12 -19.22 -49.11
C LEU A 130 4.61 -19.17 -49.44
#